data_AF-A0A392ML98-F1
#
_entry.id   AF-A0A392ML98-F1
#
_cell.length_a   1.000
_cell.length_b   1.000
_cell.length_c   1.000
_cell.angle_alpha   90.00
_cell.angle_beta   90.00
_cell.angle_gamma   90.00
#
_symmetry.space_group_name_H-M   'P 1'
#
loop_
_entity.id
_entity.type
_entity.pdbx_description
1 polymer ?
#
loop_
_entity_poly.entity_id
_entity_poly.type
_entity_poly.pdbx_seq_one_letter_code
_entity_poly.pdbx_strand_id
1 'polypeptide(L)'
;ETEEIIADVLGVEVFRQTIAGNILVGSFCALSNRGGLVHPHTSIEDLDELSTLLQVPLVAGTVNRGSEVIAAGMTVNDWTAFCGSDTTATELSVIESVFKLRDSQPSVIVDEMRKSLIDSYV
;
A
#
# COMPACT_ATOMS: atom_id res chain seq x y z
N GLU A 1 17.61 2.76 -23.61
CA GLU A 1 16.87 1.73 -24.37
C GLU A 1 15.80 1.02 -23.53
N THR A 2 16.09 0.00 -22.71
CA THR A 2 15.02 -0.75 -22.01
C THR A 2 14.17 0.11 -21.08
N GLU A 3 14.80 1.05 -20.37
CA GLU A 3 14.11 2.02 -19.50
C GLU A 3 13.17 2.95 -20.28
N GLU A 4 13.61 3.44 -21.44
CA GLU A 4 12.79 4.30 -22.32
C GLU A 4 11.59 3.53 -22.85
N ILE A 5 11.76 2.26 -23.23
CA ILE A 5 10.66 1.40 -23.67
C ILE A 5 9.62 1.23 -22.54
N ILE A 6 10.06 1.05 -21.30
CA ILE A 6 9.16 0.92 -20.15
C ILE A 6 8.40 2.23 -19.92
N ALA A 7 9.11 3.36 -19.93
CA ALA A 7 8.50 4.68 -19.76
C ALA A 7 7.46 4.97 -20.85
N ASP A 8 7.79 4.69 -22.11
CA ASP A 8 6.92 4.96 -23.27
C ASP A 8 5.69 4.05 -23.28
N VAL A 9 5.86 2.75 -23.01
CA VAL A 9 4.75 1.78 -23.06
C VAL A 9 3.79 1.94 -21.89
N LEU A 10 4.31 2.17 -20.68
CA LEU A 10 3.48 2.34 -19.49
C LEU A 10 2.99 3.78 -19.31
N GLY A 11 3.62 4.76 -19.96
CA GLY A 11 3.31 6.18 -19.82
C GLY A 11 3.62 6.71 -18.42
N VAL A 12 4.70 6.24 -17.81
CA VAL A 12 5.11 6.60 -16.44
C VAL A 12 6.54 7.11 -16.39
N GLU A 13 6.83 7.93 -15.38
CA GLU A 13 8.20 8.30 -15.06
C GLU A 13 8.93 7.12 -14.41
N VAL A 14 10.16 6.86 -14.88
CA VAL A 14 10.98 5.74 -14.39
C VAL A 14 12.16 6.30 -13.59
N PHE A 15 12.33 5.77 -12.39
CA PHE A 15 13.46 6.08 -11.52
C PHE A 15 14.21 4.79 -11.18
N ARG A 16 15.53 4.83 -11.30
CA ARG A 16 16.39 3.72 -10.89
C ARG A 16 16.68 3.83 -9.39
N GLN A 17 16.10 2.92 -8.62
CA GLN A 17 16.36 2.81 -7.19
C GLN A 17 16.51 1.35 -6.74
N THR A 18 16.96 1.17 -5.51
CA THR A 18 17.05 -0.09 -4.79
C THR A 18 16.19 -0.04 -3.54
N ILE A 19 15.73 -1.20 -3.06
CA ILE A 19 14.92 -1.28 -1.83
C ILE A 19 15.69 -2.13 -0.82
N ALA A 20 16.04 -1.54 0.33
CA ALA A 20 16.84 -2.18 1.36
C ALA A 20 18.14 -2.82 0.81
N GLY A 21 18.80 -2.13 -0.14
CA GLY A 21 20.01 -2.62 -0.81
C GLY A 21 19.79 -3.73 -1.85
N ASN A 22 18.54 -4.09 -2.16
CA ASN A 22 18.22 -5.09 -3.18
C ASN A 22 17.90 -4.45 -4.53
N ILE A 23 18.40 -5.08 -5.61
CA ILE A 23 18.15 -4.67 -7.00
C ILE A 23 16.78 -5.14 -7.52
N LEU A 24 16.18 -6.15 -6.89
CA LEU A 24 14.91 -6.75 -7.32
C LEU A 24 13.73 -5.99 -6.71
N VAL A 25 13.56 -4.73 -7.10
CA VAL A 25 12.54 -3.85 -6.53
C VAL A 25 11.13 -4.46 -6.58
N GLY A 26 10.76 -5.07 -7.70
CA GLY A 26 9.45 -5.69 -7.89
C GLY A 26 9.17 -6.92 -7.01
N SER A 27 10.18 -7.51 -6.37
CA SER A 27 9.99 -8.60 -5.40
C SER A 27 9.74 -8.09 -3.98
N PHE A 28 10.33 -6.93 -3.66
CA PHE A 28 10.45 -6.39 -2.32
C PHE A 28 9.57 -5.16 -2.06
N CYS A 29 8.76 -4.73 -3.03
CA CYS A 29 7.67 -3.79 -2.82
C CYS A 29 6.36 -4.23 -3.48
N ALA A 30 5.27 -3.71 -2.95
CA ALA A 30 3.97 -3.65 -3.60
C ALA A 30 3.51 -2.19 -3.61
N LEU A 31 3.11 -1.68 -4.77
CA LEU A 31 2.72 -0.28 -4.97
C LEU A 31 1.31 -0.19 -5.56
N SER A 32 0.63 0.89 -5.22
CA SER A 32 -0.64 1.33 -5.80
C SER A 32 -0.63 2.86 -5.96
N ASN A 33 -1.68 3.44 -6.53
CA ASN A 33 -1.80 4.90 -6.61
C ASN A 33 -2.09 5.55 -5.25
N ARG A 34 -2.39 4.76 -4.21
CA ARG A 34 -2.78 5.26 -2.88
C ARG A 34 -1.69 5.17 -1.82
N GLY A 35 -0.72 4.29 -2.03
CA GLY A 35 0.32 3.94 -1.06
C GLY A 35 1.13 2.72 -1.50
N GLY A 36 2.11 2.37 -0.67
CA GLY A 36 3.00 1.24 -0.94
C GLY A 36 3.56 0.57 0.32
N LEU A 37 3.84 -0.73 0.18
CA LEU A 37 4.49 -1.54 1.20
C LEU A 37 5.86 -1.96 0.69
N VAL A 38 6.90 -1.75 1.49
CA VAL A 38 8.29 -2.10 1.14
C VAL A 38 8.89 -3.05 2.18
N HIS A 39 10.05 -3.60 1.83
CA HIS A 39 10.86 -4.47 2.69
C HIS A 39 11.04 -3.90 4.12
N PRO A 40 10.95 -4.74 5.17
CA PRO A 40 10.98 -4.27 6.56
C PRO A 40 12.30 -3.62 6.99
N HIS A 41 13.41 -4.01 6.36
CA HIS A 41 14.74 -3.44 6.64
C HIS A 41 15.07 -2.18 5.82
N THR A 42 14.10 -1.59 5.12
CA THR A 42 14.30 -0.31 4.43
C THR A 42 14.55 0.78 5.47
N SER A 43 15.58 1.61 5.26
CA SER A 43 15.90 2.69 6.20
C SER A 43 14.81 3.78 6.15
N ILE A 44 14.70 4.57 7.22
CA ILE A 44 13.74 5.69 7.27
C ILE A 44 14.09 6.74 6.20
N GLU A 45 15.38 6.96 5.97
CA GLU A 45 15.88 7.87 4.94
C GLU A 45 15.45 7.41 3.53
N ASP A 46 15.63 6.12 3.22
CA ASP A 46 15.20 5.55 1.93
C ASP A 46 13.67 5.59 1.78
N LEU A 47 12.92 5.33 2.86
CA LEU A 47 11.46 5.42 2.87
C LEU A 47 10.98 6.84 2.52
N ASP A 48 11.57 7.86 3.13
CA ASP A 48 11.22 9.26 2.89
C ASP A 48 11.60 9.71 1.47
N GLU A 49 12.76 9.27 0.97
CA GLU A 49 13.18 9.51 -0.42
C GLU A 49 12.19 8.88 -1.40
N LEU A 50 11.88 7.60 -1.23
CA LEU A 50 10.97 6.86 -2.11
C LEU A 50 9.53 7.41 -2.05
N SER A 51 9.06 7.79 -0.85
CA SER A 51 7.74 8.41 -0.65
C SER A 51 7.65 9.76 -1.38
N THR A 52 8.74 10.54 -1.34
CA THR A 52 8.83 11.81 -2.06
C THR A 52 8.91 11.59 -3.57
N LEU A 53 9.64 10.59 -4.05
CA LEU A 53 9.71 10.28 -5.48
C LEU A 53 8.36 9.79 -6.03
N LEU A 54 7.70 8.88 -5.32
CA LEU A 54 6.46 8.25 -5.78
C LEU A 54 5.19 9.06 -5.46
N GLN A 55 5.30 10.10 -4.63
CA GLN A 55 4.18 10.96 -4.19
C GLN A 55 3.05 10.18 -3.48
N VAL A 56 3.39 9.04 -2.87
CA VAL A 56 2.44 8.17 -2.14
C VAL A 56 3.06 7.73 -0.81
N PRO A 57 2.25 7.54 0.25
CA PRO A 57 2.78 7.09 1.54
C PRO A 57 3.34 5.67 1.42
N LEU A 58 4.54 5.48 1.97
CA LEU A 58 5.21 4.18 2.05
C LEU A 58 5.35 3.74 3.51
N VAL A 59 5.24 2.43 3.73
CA VAL A 59 5.48 1.80 5.04
C VAL A 59 6.35 0.58 4.83
N ALA A 60 7.31 0.37 5.74
CA ALA A 60 8.06 -0.88 5.83
C ALA A 60 7.25 -1.92 6.62
N GLY A 61 7.11 -3.13 6.07
CA GLY A 61 6.34 -4.18 6.71
C GLY A 61 6.63 -5.56 6.16
N THR A 62 5.82 -6.54 6.56
CA THR A 62 5.96 -7.94 6.15
C THR A 62 4.61 -8.51 5.76
N VAL A 63 4.64 -9.65 5.09
CA VAL A 63 3.45 -10.44 4.70
C VAL A 63 3.67 -11.90 5.12
N ASN A 64 2.62 -12.72 5.16
CA ASN A 64 2.75 -14.16 5.45
C ASN A 64 3.55 -14.48 6.72
N ARG A 65 3.27 -13.80 7.84
CA ARG A 65 3.90 -14.04 9.15
C ARG A 65 5.41 -13.75 9.13
N GLY A 66 5.78 -12.55 8.67
CA GLY A 66 7.16 -12.07 8.71
C GLY A 66 7.97 -12.32 7.44
N SER A 67 7.35 -12.71 6.33
CA SER A 67 8.04 -12.78 5.04
C SER A 67 8.38 -11.38 4.54
N GLU A 68 9.64 -11.23 4.13
CA GLU A 68 10.18 -9.97 3.61
C GLU A 68 9.93 -9.80 2.10
N VAL A 69 9.50 -10.87 1.41
CA VAL A 69 9.25 -10.88 -0.03
C VAL A 69 7.81 -10.48 -0.31
N ILE A 70 7.57 -9.16 -0.28
CA ILE A 70 6.24 -8.56 -0.33
C ILE A 70 5.44 -9.02 -1.56
N ALA A 71 6.00 -8.89 -2.76
CA ALA A 71 5.27 -9.18 -3.99
C ALA A 71 4.98 -10.68 -4.23
N ALA A 72 5.71 -11.57 -3.55
CA ALA A 72 5.40 -13.00 -3.56
C ALA A 72 4.20 -13.33 -2.66
N GLY A 73 3.99 -12.53 -1.61
CA GLY A 73 2.94 -12.75 -0.63
C GLY A 73 1.67 -11.96 -0.85
N MET A 74 1.70 -10.93 -1.71
CA MET A 74 0.51 -10.14 -2.00
C MET A 74 0.53 -9.46 -3.38
N THR A 75 -0.67 -9.12 -3.86
CA THR A 75 -0.89 -8.18 -4.97
C THR A 75 -1.99 -7.21 -4.60
N VAL A 76 -1.92 -5.97 -5.10
CA VAL A 76 -2.79 -4.88 -4.66
C VAL A 76 -3.07 -3.93 -5.82
N ASN A 77 -4.24 -3.31 -5.77
CA ASN A 77 -4.59 -2.14 -6.55
C ASN A 77 -5.31 -1.14 -5.63
N ASP A 78 -5.92 -0.11 -6.21
CA ASP A 78 -6.48 1.00 -5.46
C ASP A 78 -7.72 0.66 -4.61
N TRP A 79 -8.34 -0.52 -4.78
CA TRP A 79 -9.58 -0.90 -4.07
C TRP A 79 -9.52 -2.27 -3.38
N THR A 80 -8.50 -3.08 -3.63
CA THR A 80 -8.42 -4.44 -3.09
C THR A 80 -6.97 -4.93 -3.01
N ALA A 81 -6.70 -5.78 -2.03
CA ALA A 81 -5.45 -6.51 -1.90
C ALA A 81 -5.75 -8.00 -1.71
N PHE A 82 -5.01 -8.84 -2.43
CA PHE A 82 -4.96 -10.27 -2.21
C PHE A 82 -3.65 -10.60 -1.51
N CYS A 83 -3.75 -11.26 -0.34
CA CYS A 83 -2.59 -11.64 0.47
C CYS A 83 -2.60 -13.16 0.69
N GLY A 84 -1.44 -13.74 0.96
CA GLY A 84 -1.34 -15.16 1.29
C GLY A 84 -2.04 -15.48 2.61
N SER A 85 -2.49 -16.74 2.74
CA SER A 85 -3.33 -17.21 3.87
C SER A 85 -2.67 -17.11 5.24
N ASP A 86 -1.33 -17.08 5.27
CA ASP A 86 -0.55 -17.00 6.51
C ASP A 86 -0.36 -15.57 7.00
N THR A 87 -0.84 -14.56 6.25
CA THR A 87 -0.76 -13.16 6.62
C THR A 87 -1.59 -12.90 7.87
N THR A 88 -0.94 -12.33 8.88
CA THR A 88 -1.51 -12.10 10.21
C THR A 88 -2.46 -10.90 10.22
N ALA A 89 -3.37 -10.84 11.19
CA ALA A 89 -4.29 -9.72 11.35
C ALA A 89 -3.57 -8.36 11.52
N THR A 90 -2.39 -8.36 12.12
CA THR A 90 -1.55 -7.17 12.26
C THR A 90 -0.96 -6.71 10.93
N GLU A 91 -0.45 -7.64 10.11
CA GLU A 91 0.03 -7.34 8.75
C GLU A 91 -1.11 -6.82 7.87
N LEU A 92 -2.29 -7.48 7.92
CA LEU A 92 -3.48 -7.04 7.20
C LEU A 92 -3.92 -5.64 7.61
N SER A 93 -3.89 -5.31 8.91
CA SER A 93 -4.25 -3.96 9.37
C SER A 93 -3.30 -2.88 8.83
N VAL A 94 -2.01 -3.19 8.66
CA VAL A 94 -1.03 -2.26 8.07
C VAL A 94 -1.30 -2.10 6.57
N ILE A 95 -1.54 -3.21 5.86
CA ILE A 95 -1.87 -3.24 4.44
C ILE A 95 -3.13 -2.42 4.16
N GLU A 96 -4.22 -2.67 4.89
CA GLU A 96 -5.49 -1.93 4.72
C GLU A 96 -5.30 -0.41 4.93
N SER A 97 -4.46 -0.04 5.90
CA SER A 97 -4.18 1.36 6.24
C SER A 97 -3.36 2.07 5.15
N VAL A 98 -2.23 1.49 4.76
CA VAL A 98 -1.31 2.13 3.81
C VAL A 98 -1.92 2.25 2.40
N PHE A 99 -2.66 1.23 1.97
CA PHE A 99 -3.32 1.22 0.66
C PHE A 99 -4.71 1.89 0.68
N LYS A 100 -5.19 2.35 1.84
CA LYS A 100 -6.50 3.01 2.01
C LYS A 100 -7.64 2.17 1.41
N LEU A 101 -7.66 0.88 1.71
CA LEU A 101 -8.63 -0.08 1.15
C LEU A 101 -9.97 -0.06 1.89
N ARG A 102 -9.94 0.40 3.15
CA ARG A 102 -11.16 0.72 3.87
C ARG A 102 -11.59 2.11 3.47
N ASP A 103 -12.70 2.19 2.72
CA ASP A 103 -13.52 3.38 2.76
C ASP A 103 -14.01 3.52 4.19
N SER A 104 -13.39 4.44 4.92
CA SER A 104 -14.03 5.05 6.06
C SER A 104 -15.36 5.60 5.53
N GLN A 105 -16.47 4.88 5.71
CA GLN A 105 -17.80 5.46 5.72
C GLN A 105 -18.20 5.76 7.18
N PRO A 106 -17.56 6.73 7.86
CA PRO A 106 -18.19 7.30 9.04
C PRO A 106 -19.47 8.04 8.64
N SER A 107 -19.63 8.43 7.37
CA SER A 107 -20.85 9.09 6.87
C SER A 107 -22.09 8.22 7.03
N VAL A 108 -22.04 6.93 6.70
CA VAL A 108 -23.22 6.05 6.85
C VAL A 108 -23.61 5.91 8.32
N ILE A 109 -22.64 5.74 9.22
CA ILE A 109 -22.89 5.66 10.66
C ILE A 109 -23.43 6.99 11.19
N VAL A 110 -22.86 8.13 10.77
CA VAL A 110 -23.31 9.47 11.19
C VAL A 110 -24.69 9.79 10.64
N ASP A 111 -24.99 9.40 9.40
CA ASP A 111 -26.30 9.60 8.78
C ASP A 111 -27.36 8.69 9.41
N GLU A 112 -27.03 7.44 9.77
CA GLU A 112 -27.90 6.57 10.56
C GLU A 112 -28.16 7.12 11.98
N MET A 113 -27.12 7.60 12.67
CA MET A 113 -27.28 8.23 13.99
C MET A 113 -28.15 9.49 13.92
N ARG A 114 -27.94 10.34 12.90
CA ARG A 114 -28.79 11.52 12.67
C ARG A 114 -30.24 11.14 12.39
N LYS A 115 -30.47 10.11 11.57
CA LYS A 115 -31.82 9.63 11.24
C LYS A 115 -32.54 9.09 12.47
N SER A 116 -31.86 8.31 13.31
CA SER A 116 -32.42 7.81 14.58
C SER A 116 -32.77 8.93 15.57
N LEU A 117 -31.99 10.01 15.61
CA LEU A 117 -32.29 11.17 16.46
C LEU A 117 -33.50 11.97 15.95
N ILE A 118 -33.71 12.04 14.63
CA ILE A 118 -34.88 12.73 14.05
C ILE A 118 -36.17 11.94 14.32
N ASP A 119 -36.15 10.61 14.18
CA ASP A 119 -37.32 9.74 14.40
C ASP A 119 -37.76 9.65 15.88
N SER A 120 -36.94 10.13 16.84
CA SER A 120 -37.30 10.15 18.27
C SER A 120 -37.98 11.45 18.72
N TYR A 121 -38.03 12.46 17.84
CA TYR A 121 -38.61 13.78 18.13
C TYR A 121 -39.86 14.12 17.28
N VAL A 122 -40.31 13.19 16.43
CA VAL A 122 -41.58 13.25 15.67
C VAL A 122 -42.53 12.17 16.18
#